data_AF-A0A3M1YDD3-F1
#
_entry.id   AF-A0A3M1YDD3-F1
#
_cell.length_a   1.000
_cell.length_b   1.000
_cell.length_c   1.000
_cell.angle_alpha   90.00
_cell.angle_beta   90.00
_cell.angle_gamma   90.00
#
_symmetry.space_group_name_H-M   'P 1'
#
loop_
_entity.id
_entity.type
_entity.pdbx_description
1 polymer ?
#
loop_
_entity_poly.entity_id
_entity_poly.type
_entity_poly.pdbx_seq_one_letter_code
_entity_poly.pdbx_strand_id
1 'polypeptide(L)'
;MHSFFNWLIENDYYIGKNPIKRIKAQDMPITVIPQHHEEMILANLEGEQYRIIKFLFMTGFRISEALQLHWGDIDWNDNIILVNNIKGKRIDYFPLYPKLKEFLLSFYHNQPASDKVFAYSNRTSMKFFRRTLNKLNLPPYTIHSIRKTFASRYAEKLTAKETREILRHRDIRTTLKYYVKVDLQAIGDKLG
;
A
#
# COMPACT_ATOMS: atom_id res chain seq x y z
N MET A 1 -23.97 -3.31 4.25
CA MET A 1 -25.38 -3.78 4.19
C MET A 1 -25.52 -5.25 3.77
N HIS A 2 -24.98 -5.73 2.65
CA HIS A 2 -25.08 -7.16 2.29
C HIS A 2 -24.60 -8.11 3.41
N SER A 3 -23.44 -7.87 4.01
CA SER A 3 -22.91 -8.72 5.10
C SER A 3 -23.76 -8.68 6.37
N PHE A 4 -24.50 -7.59 6.61
CA PHE A 4 -25.39 -7.46 7.75
C PHE A 4 -26.64 -8.33 7.58
N PHE A 5 -27.27 -8.32 6.40
CA PHE A 5 -28.40 -9.22 6.11
C PHE A 5 -28.00 -10.70 6.10
N ASN A 6 -26.77 -11.04 5.67
CA ASN A 6 -26.27 -12.40 5.84
C ASN A 6 -26.17 -12.78 7.32
N TRP A 7 -25.60 -11.90 8.16
CA TRP A 7 -25.52 -12.14 9.59
C TRP A 7 -26.90 -12.31 10.23
N LEU A 8 -27.90 -11.50 9.83
CA LEU A 8 -29.28 -11.66 10.32
C LEU A 8 -29.91 -12.99 9.92
N ILE A 9 -29.65 -13.47 8.70
CA ILE A 9 -30.13 -14.79 8.24
C ILE A 9 -29.42 -15.91 9.02
N GLU A 10 -28.11 -15.80 9.21
CA GLU A 10 -27.30 -16.80 9.93
C GLU A 10 -27.65 -16.89 11.42
N ASN A 11 -28.24 -15.83 12.00
CA ASN A 11 -28.65 -15.78 13.41
C ASN A 11 -30.18 -15.76 13.57
N ASP A 12 -30.92 -16.20 12.55
CA ASP A 12 -32.39 -16.35 12.55
C ASP A 12 -33.19 -15.06 12.85
N TYR A 13 -32.56 -13.89 12.79
CA TYR A 13 -33.22 -12.58 12.91
C TYR A 13 -33.89 -12.12 11.61
N TYR A 14 -33.66 -12.81 10.49
CA TYR A 14 -34.29 -12.51 9.20
C TYR A 14 -34.55 -13.79 8.41
N ILE A 15 -35.84 -14.07 8.17
CA ILE A 15 -36.27 -15.24 7.40
C ILE A 15 -36.43 -14.83 5.94
N GLY A 16 -35.58 -15.40 5.07
CA GLY A 16 -35.65 -15.17 3.63
C GLY A 16 -34.27 -15.12 2.98
N LYS A 17 -34.25 -14.73 1.69
CA LYS A 17 -32.98 -14.49 0.98
C LYS A 17 -32.48 -13.09 1.26
N ASN A 18 -31.16 -12.90 1.24
CA ASN A 18 -30.58 -11.58 1.39
C ASN A 18 -31.17 -10.62 0.33
N PRO A 19 -31.86 -9.54 0.73
CA PRO A 19 -32.52 -8.63 -0.20
C PRO A 19 -31.51 -7.77 -0.97
N ILE A 20 -30.26 -7.69 -0.49
CA ILE A 20 -29.18 -6.96 -1.15
C ILE A 20 -28.56 -7.87 -2.21
N LYS A 21 -28.91 -7.67 -3.47
CA LYS A 21 -28.20 -8.33 -4.58
C LYS A 21 -26.74 -7.85 -4.61
N ARG A 22 -25.82 -8.82 -4.71
CA ARG A 22 -24.40 -8.52 -4.97
C ARG A 22 -24.26 -8.00 -6.40
N ILE A 23 -24.09 -6.69 -6.53
CA ILE A 23 -23.66 -6.10 -7.79
C ILE A 23 -22.17 -6.39 -7.94
N LYS A 24 -21.77 -7.11 -8.99
CA LYS A 24 -20.35 -7.27 -9.32
C LYS A 24 -19.81 -5.87 -9.66
N ALA A 25 -18.88 -5.37 -8.85
CA ALA A 25 -18.20 -4.13 -9.16
C ALA A 25 -17.44 -4.32 -10.48
N GLN A 26 -17.60 -3.38 -11.41
CA GLN A 26 -16.80 -3.34 -12.62
C GLN A 26 -15.33 -3.12 -12.23
N ASP A 27 -14.41 -3.87 -12.85
CA ASP A 27 -12.99 -3.65 -12.62
C ASP A 27 -12.62 -2.26 -13.16
N MET A 28 -12.35 -1.33 -12.24
CA MET A 28 -11.85 -0.02 -12.62
C MET A 28 -10.37 -0.11 -13.00
N PRO A 29 -9.91 0.70 -13.98
CA PRO A 29 -8.50 0.76 -14.33
C PRO A 29 -7.65 1.11 -13.10
N ILE A 30 -6.48 0.49 -13.01
CA ILE A 30 -5.54 0.71 -11.90
C ILE A 30 -5.01 2.14 -12.02
N THR A 31 -5.39 3.00 -11.08
CA THR A 31 -4.80 4.33 -10.95
C THR A 31 -3.36 4.22 -10.48
N VAL A 32 -2.42 4.54 -11.38
CA VAL A 32 -0.99 4.67 -11.12
C VAL A 32 -0.64 6.16 -11.10
N ILE A 33 0.20 6.56 -10.14
CA ILE A 33 0.73 7.93 -10.05
C ILE A 33 1.97 8.00 -10.96
N PRO A 34 1.96 8.84 -12.02
CA PRO A 34 3.15 9.05 -12.85
C PRO A 34 4.34 9.58 -12.04
N GLN A 35 5.55 9.30 -12.50
CA GLN A 35 6.77 9.71 -11.78
C GLN A 35 6.84 11.22 -11.54
N HIS A 36 6.53 12.05 -12.53
CA HIS A 36 6.53 13.51 -12.35
C HIS A 36 5.51 13.99 -11.30
N HIS A 37 4.35 13.32 -11.17
CA HIS A 37 3.40 13.62 -10.08
C HIS A 37 3.94 13.19 -8.71
N GLU A 38 4.62 12.05 -8.62
CA GLU A 38 5.30 11.63 -7.38
C GLU A 38 6.37 12.66 -6.96
N GLU A 39 7.18 13.12 -7.89
CA GLU A 39 8.19 14.17 -7.66
C GLU A 39 7.55 15.48 -7.18
N MET A 40 6.50 15.95 -7.86
CA MET A 40 5.75 17.15 -7.45
C MET A 40 5.15 17.02 -6.05
N ILE A 41 4.56 15.86 -5.74
CA ILE A 41 4.00 15.56 -4.42
C ILE A 41 5.12 15.63 -3.37
N LEU A 42 6.22 14.89 -3.56
CA LEU A 42 7.30 14.82 -2.59
C LEU A 42 7.99 16.16 -2.38
N ALA A 43 8.13 16.98 -3.43
CA ALA A 43 8.70 18.34 -3.33
C ALA A 43 7.82 19.33 -2.55
N ASN A 44 6.52 19.02 -2.34
CA ASN A 44 5.57 19.86 -1.61
C ASN A 44 5.19 19.30 -0.23
N LEU A 45 5.97 18.34 0.28
CA LEU A 45 5.80 17.78 1.61
C LEU A 45 7.08 18.01 2.42
N GLU A 46 6.90 18.24 3.72
CA GLU A 46 8.00 18.52 4.64
C GLU A 46 7.90 17.64 5.89
N GLY A 47 9.02 17.50 6.59
CA GLY A 47 9.11 16.79 7.86
C GLY A 47 8.44 15.41 7.82
N GLU A 48 7.52 15.19 8.74
CA GLU A 48 6.82 13.91 8.91
C GLU A 48 5.93 13.54 7.71
N GLN A 49 5.35 14.54 7.03
CA GLN A 49 4.52 14.33 5.85
C GLN A 49 5.35 13.76 4.70
N TYR A 50 6.54 14.32 4.49
CA TYR A 50 7.50 13.81 3.51
C TYR A 50 7.91 12.38 3.85
N ARG A 51 8.29 12.14 5.11
CA ARG A 51 8.82 10.84 5.56
C ARG A 51 7.83 9.71 5.30
N ILE A 52 6.59 9.87 5.74
CA ILE A 52 5.58 8.81 5.59
C ILE A 52 5.19 8.58 4.12
N ILE A 53 5.05 9.64 3.32
CA ILE A 53 4.65 9.49 1.91
C ILE A 53 5.78 8.88 1.09
N LYS A 54 7.03 9.33 1.27
CA LYS A 54 8.20 8.75 0.62
C LYS A 54 8.39 7.29 1.01
N PHE A 55 8.23 6.95 2.29
CA PHE A 55 8.25 5.56 2.75
C PHE A 55 7.22 4.70 2.01
N LEU A 56 5.99 5.18 1.85
CA LEU A 56 4.94 4.43 1.14
C LEU A 56 5.25 4.24 -0.34
N PHE A 57 5.84 5.23 -1.02
CA PHE A 57 6.32 5.07 -2.40
C PHE A 57 7.49 4.09 -2.51
N MET A 58 8.34 4.02 -1.49
CA MET A 58 9.50 3.13 -1.44
C MET A 58 9.15 1.68 -1.05
N THR A 59 8.03 1.44 -0.39
CA THR A 59 7.73 0.12 0.20
C THR A 59 6.38 -0.47 -0.21
N GLY A 60 5.47 0.36 -0.73
CA GLY A 60 4.11 -0.04 -1.02
C GLY A 60 3.31 -0.46 0.21
N PHE A 61 3.71 -0.09 1.43
CA PHE A 61 2.98 -0.48 2.65
C PHE A 61 1.52 -0.03 2.63
N ARG A 62 0.65 -0.77 3.32
CA ARG A 62 -0.67 -0.22 3.66
C ARG A 62 -0.45 0.91 4.67
N ILE A 63 -1.20 2.00 4.57
CA ILE A 63 -1.05 3.12 5.52
C ILE A 63 -1.18 2.67 6.97
N SER A 64 -2.07 1.74 7.29
CA SER A 64 -2.18 1.21 8.66
C SER A 64 -0.95 0.42 9.12
N GLU A 65 -0.25 -0.26 8.21
CA GLU A 65 1.02 -0.94 8.53
C GLU A 65 2.08 0.11 8.86
N ALA A 66 2.20 1.17 8.04
CA ALA A 66 3.16 2.25 8.27
C ALA A 66 2.88 2.99 9.60
N LEU A 67 1.63 3.31 9.91
CA LEU A 67 1.23 4.03 11.14
C LEU A 67 1.46 3.23 12.45
N GLN A 68 1.77 1.94 12.33
CA GLN A 68 1.99 1.04 13.45
C GLN A 68 3.43 0.50 13.49
N LEU A 69 4.27 0.95 12.56
CA LEU A 69 5.66 0.53 12.50
C LEU A 69 6.44 1.20 13.64
N HIS A 70 7.17 0.41 14.41
CA HIS A 70 8.07 0.86 15.47
C HIS A 70 9.53 0.67 15.03
N TRP A 71 10.43 1.41 15.64
CA TRP A 71 11.87 1.24 15.36
C TRP A 71 12.38 -0.15 15.72
N GLY A 72 11.80 -0.78 16.75
CA GLY A 72 12.09 -2.17 17.12
C GLY A 72 11.60 -3.21 16.12
N ASP A 73 10.74 -2.84 15.16
CA ASP A 73 10.32 -3.74 14.08
C ASP A 73 11.36 -3.79 12.93
N ILE A 74 12.42 -2.97 12.98
CA ILE A 74 13.46 -2.91 11.95
C ILE A 74 14.70 -3.64 12.45
N ASP A 75 15.03 -4.75 11.79
CA ASP A 75 16.29 -5.44 11.99
C ASP A 75 17.36 -4.88 11.04
N TRP A 76 18.26 -4.08 11.60
CA TRP A 76 19.33 -3.44 10.86
C TRP A 76 20.48 -4.39 10.47
N ASN A 77 20.60 -5.53 11.15
CA ASN A 77 21.64 -6.52 10.90
C ASN A 77 21.22 -7.43 9.75
N ASP A 78 20.02 -8.00 9.85
CA ASP A 78 19.47 -8.90 8.85
C ASP A 78 18.82 -8.16 7.67
N ASN A 79 18.75 -6.83 7.75
CA ASN A 79 18.15 -5.96 6.74
C ASN A 79 16.71 -6.37 6.39
N ILE A 80 15.88 -6.50 7.43
CA ILE A 80 14.46 -6.82 7.30
C ILE A 80 13.60 -5.89 8.15
N ILE A 81 12.37 -5.67 7.71
CA ILE A 81 11.32 -5.00 8.47
C ILE A 81 10.23 -6.02 8.79
N LEU A 82 9.91 -6.18 10.07
CA LEU A 82 8.79 -6.97 10.53
C LEU A 82 7.50 -6.18 10.33
N VAL A 83 6.51 -6.78 9.69
CA VAL A 83 5.23 -6.13 9.36
C VAL A 83 4.09 -6.87 10.03
N ASN A 84 3.56 -6.25 11.08
CA ASN A 84 2.40 -6.78 11.81
C ASN A 84 1.11 -6.63 11.00
N ASN A 85 0.63 -7.74 10.45
CA ASN A 85 -0.60 -7.77 9.68
C ASN A 85 -1.78 -8.10 10.59
N ILE A 86 -2.36 -7.08 11.23
CA ILE A 86 -3.47 -7.24 12.19
C ILE A 86 -4.63 -8.05 11.58
N LYS A 87 -5.01 -7.74 10.34
CA LYS A 87 -6.17 -8.38 9.69
C LYS A 87 -5.93 -9.87 9.45
N GLY A 88 -4.68 -10.28 9.26
CA GLY A 88 -4.29 -11.66 9.05
C GLY A 88 -3.84 -12.40 10.31
N LYS A 89 -3.66 -11.70 11.45
CA LYS A 89 -2.99 -12.21 12.66
C LYS A 89 -1.69 -12.95 12.33
N ARG A 90 -0.87 -12.35 11.46
CA ARG A 90 0.41 -12.91 11.02
C ARG A 90 1.49 -11.83 10.98
N ILE A 91 2.73 -12.26 11.09
CA ILE A 91 3.90 -11.43 10.84
C ILE A 91 4.33 -11.70 9.40
N ASP A 92 4.44 -10.63 8.61
CA ASP A 92 5.03 -10.65 7.29
C ASP A 92 6.40 -9.95 7.36
N TYR A 93 7.26 -10.16 6.36
CA TYR A 93 8.59 -9.52 6.31
C TYR A 93 8.72 -8.65 5.06
N PHE A 94 9.50 -7.59 5.14
CA PHE A 94 9.85 -6.74 4.01
C PHE A 94 11.35 -6.48 3.95
N PRO A 95 12.00 -6.58 2.79
CA PRO A 95 13.44 -6.38 2.67
C PRO A 95 13.83 -4.92 2.87
N LEU A 96 14.76 -4.66 3.78
CA LEU A 96 15.37 -3.35 4.01
C LEU A 96 16.53 -3.14 3.03
N TYR A 97 16.21 -2.83 1.77
CA TYR A 97 17.21 -2.58 0.74
C TYR A 97 18.00 -1.27 0.99
N PRO A 98 19.23 -1.12 0.44
CA PRO A 98 20.16 -0.05 0.83
C PRO A 98 19.56 1.37 0.85
N LYS A 99 18.88 1.77 -0.22
CA LYS A 99 18.24 3.10 -0.31
C LYS A 99 17.17 3.32 0.76
N LEU A 100 16.42 2.27 1.14
CA LEU A 100 15.43 2.36 2.22
C LEU A 100 16.11 2.47 3.58
N LYS A 101 17.20 1.72 3.79
CA LYS A 101 18.02 1.81 5.00
C LYS A 101 18.58 3.22 5.19
N GLU A 102 19.21 3.77 4.17
CA GLU A 102 19.72 5.15 4.15
C GLU A 102 18.62 6.16 4.46
N PHE A 103 17.45 6.00 3.82
CA PHE A 103 16.32 6.89 4.04
C PHE A 103 15.82 6.84 5.50
N LEU A 104 15.64 5.66 6.10
CA LEU A 104 15.21 5.54 7.49
C LEU A 104 16.26 6.05 8.49
N LEU A 105 17.53 5.75 8.25
CA LEU A 105 18.64 6.24 9.08
C LEU A 105 18.76 7.77 9.06
N SER A 106 18.43 8.42 7.92
CA SER A 106 18.52 9.88 7.79
C SER A 106 17.69 10.67 8.81
N PHE A 107 16.72 10.02 9.44
CA PHE A 107 15.91 10.63 10.49
C PHE A 107 15.78 9.80 11.78
N TYR A 108 16.53 8.69 11.88
CA TYR A 108 16.55 7.83 13.06
C TYR A 108 17.08 8.56 14.30
N HIS A 109 18.07 9.44 14.19
CA HIS A 109 18.65 10.10 15.37
C HIS A 109 17.92 11.38 15.80
N ASN A 110 16.96 11.87 14.99
CA ASN A 110 16.17 13.07 15.27
C ASN A 110 14.79 12.73 15.85
N GLN A 111 14.70 11.64 16.61
CA GLN A 111 13.43 11.09 17.06
C GLN A 111 12.84 11.86 18.26
N PRO A 112 11.53 12.15 18.26
CA PRO A 112 10.81 12.43 19.49
C PRO A 112 10.78 11.16 20.38
N ALA A 113 10.41 11.29 21.65
CA ALA A 113 10.37 10.20 22.65
C ALA A 113 9.40 9.01 22.37
N SER A 114 8.93 8.85 21.13
CA SER A 114 7.97 7.83 20.69
C SER A 114 8.68 6.72 19.92
N ASP A 115 8.41 5.46 20.28
CA ASP A 115 8.97 4.28 19.60
C ASP A 115 8.48 4.07 18.16
N LYS A 116 7.45 4.81 17.72
CA LYS A 116 6.95 4.76 16.35
C LYS A 116 7.90 5.39 15.34
N VAL A 117 8.04 4.75 14.17
CA VAL A 117 8.76 5.30 13.02
C VAL A 117 8.09 6.55 12.48
N PHE A 118 6.75 6.58 12.49
CA PHE A 118 5.97 7.73 12.05
C PHE A 118 5.03 8.22 13.15
N ALA A 119 5.14 9.50 13.52
CA ALA A 119 4.41 10.16 14.61
C ALA A 119 2.97 10.55 14.24
N TYR A 120 2.22 9.61 13.65
CA TYR A 120 0.82 9.80 13.28
C TYR A 120 -0.10 8.82 14.03
N SER A 121 -1.14 9.36 14.67
CA SER A 121 -2.06 8.57 15.50
C SER A 121 -3.16 7.87 14.71
N ASN A 122 -3.62 8.44 13.59
CA ASN A 122 -4.72 7.87 12.81
C ASN A 122 -4.71 8.30 11.33
N ARG A 123 -5.58 7.69 10.52
CA ARG A 123 -5.71 8.02 9.09
C ARG A 123 -6.25 9.43 8.83
N THR A 124 -6.95 10.04 9.78
CA THR A 124 -7.42 11.44 9.67
C THR A 124 -6.25 12.40 9.55
N SER A 125 -5.09 12.04 10.11
CA SER A 125 -3.85 12.77 9.95
C SER A 125 -3.36 12.82 8.49
N MET A 126 -3.86 11.96 7.60
CA MET A 126 -3.49 11.97 6.17
C MET A 126 -4.28 12.98 5.33
N LYS A 127 -5.13 13.82 5.94
CA LYS A 127 -5.85 14.90 5.23
C LYS A 127 -4.91 15.85 4.48
N PHE A 128 -3.68 16.02 4.95
CA PHE A 128 -2.67 16.84 4.26
C PHE A 128 -2.46 16.36 2.81
N PHE A 129 -2.46 15.04 2.56
CA PHE A 129 -2.22 14.50 1.23
C PHE A 129 -3.24 15.01 0.23
N ARG A 130 -4.54 14.98 0.58
CA ARG A 130 -5.60 15.51 -0.28
C ARG A 130 -5.49 17.03 -0.46
N ARG A 131 -5.06 17.77 0.57
CA ARG A 131 -4.80 19.21 0.45
C ARG A 131 -3.66 19.50 -0.51
N THR A 132 -2.56 18.73 -0.44
CA THR A 132 -1.42 18.84 -1.35
C THR A 132 -1.83 18.54 -2.80
N LEU A 133 -2.61 17.49 -3.04
CA LEU A 133 -3.11 17.18 -4.38
C LEU A 133 -3.96 18.31 -4.95
N ASN A 134 -4.89 18.85 -4.15
CA ASN A 134 -5.72 19.98 -4.57
C ASN A 134 -4.89 21.23 -4.87
N LYS A 135 -3.89 21.55 -4.02
CA LYS A 135 -2.96 22.69 -4.24
C LYS A 135 -2.22 22.57 -5.55
N LEU A 136 -1.83 21.35 -5.93
CA LEU A 136 -1.07 21.05 -7.14
C LEU A 136 -1.96 20.80 -8.37
N ASN A 137 -3.28 20.94 -8.26
CA ASN A 137 -4.25 20.58 -9.31
C ASN A 137 -4.04 19.15 -9.86
N LEU A 138 -3.67 18.21 -8.99
CA LEU A 138 -3.44 16.83 -9.36
C LEU A 138 -4.75 16.01 -9.31
N PRO A 139 -4.84 14.89 -10.06
CA PRO A 139 -5.95 13.96 -9.93
C PRO A 139 -6.16 13.52 -8.48
N PRO A 140 -7.38 13.08 -8.10
CA PRO A 140 -7.73 12.73 -6.72
C PRO A 140 -7.15 11.37 -6.30
N TYR A 141 -5.82 11.26 -6.31
CA TYR A 141 -5.10 10.11 -5.83
C TYR A 141 -5.39 9.85 -4.36
N THR A 142 -5.35 8.59 -3.98
CA THR A 142 -5.49 8.16 -2.59
C THR A 142 -4.16 7.63 -2.09
N ILE A 143 -4.01 7.49 -0.77
CA ILE A 143 -2.85 6.78 -0.21
C ILE A 143 -2.77 5.34 -0.75
N HIS A 144 -3.91 4.72 -1.06
CA HIS A 144 -3.90 3.41 -1.69
C HIS A 144 -3.38 3.45 -3.14
N SER A 145 -3.54 4.57 -3.86
CA SER A 145 -2.96 4.78 -5.18
C SER A 145 -1.42 4.69 -5.13
N ILE A 146 -0.77 5.20 -4.08
CA ILE A 146 0.69 5.05 -3.88
C ILE A 146 1.11 3.58 -3.88
N ARG A 147 0.39 2.74 -3.12
CA ARG A 147 0.64 1.30 -3.10
C ARG A 147 0.40 0.63 -4.46
N LYS A 148 -0.63 1.08 -5.20
CA LYS A 148 -0.87 0.60 -6.57
C LYS A 148 0.27 1.01 -7.51
N THR A 149 0.81 2.22 -7.35
CA THR A 149 1.99 2.69 -8.09
C THR A 149 3.20 1.81 -7.80
N PHE A 150 3.48 1.53 -6.54
CA PHE A 150 4.55 0.60 -6.16
C PHE A 150 4.35 -0.79 -6.80
N ALA A 151 3.14 -1.36 -6.68
CA ALA A 151 2.81 -2.66 -7.26
C ALA A 151 3.01 -2.69 -8.77
N SER A 152 2.55 -1.66 -9.50
CA SER A 152 2.73 -1.55 -10.94
C SER A 152 4.21 -1.44 -11.33
N ARG A 153 4.97 -0.59 -10.63
CA ARG A 153 6.40 -0.36 -10.89
C ARG A 153 7.25 -1.62 -10.72
N TYR A 154 6.91 -2.46 -9.74
CA TYR A 154 7.63 -3.70 -9.49
C TYR A 154 7.07 -4.89 -10.24
N ALA A 155 5.83 -4.84 -10.74
CA ALA A 155 5.30 -5.87 -11.63
C ALA A 155 6.09 -5.99 -12.94
N GLU A 156 6.70 -4.89 -13.40
CA GLU A 156 7.60 -4.87 -14.56
C GLU A 156 8.96 -5.53 -14.29
N LYS A 157 9.35 -5.68 -13.01
CA LYS A 157 10.71 -6.10 -12.59
C LYS A 157 10.75 -7.45 -11.88
N LEU A 158 9.61 -7.88 -11.33
CA LEU A 158 9.49 -9.05 -10.47
C LEU A 158 8.42 -9.99 -11.00
N THR A 159 8.51 -11.26 -10.66
CA THR A 159 7.43 -12.23 -10.90
C THR A 159 6.20 -11.93 -10.04
N ALA A 160 5.04 -12.41 -10.47
CA ALA A 160 3.79 -12.24 -9.71
C ALA A 160 3.88 -12.81 -8.28
N LYS A 161 4.70 -13.85 -8.07
CA LYS A 161 4.96 -14.44 -6.76
C LYS A 161 5.77 -13.48 -5.89
N GLU A 162 6.90 -12.98 -6.39
CA GLU A 162 7.73 -12.01 -5.66
C GLU A 162 6.98 -10.72 -5.32
N THR A 163 6.22 -10.18 -6.27
CA THR A 163 5.37 -9.01 -6.01
C THR A 163 4.29 -9.30 -4.97
N ARG A 164 3.72 -10.51 -4.94
CA ARG A 164 2.78 -10.92 -3.89
C ARG A 164 3.43 -10.92 -2.52
N GLU A 165 4.63 -11.47 -2.40
CA GLU A 165 5.38 -11.52 -1.14
C GLU A 165 5.72 -10.11 -0.65
N ILE A 166 6.34 -9.28 -1.50
CA ILE A 166 6.73 -7.91 -1.15
C ILE A 166 5.52 -7.03 -0.83
N LEU A 167 4.40 -7.19 -1.53
CA LEU A 167 3.17 -6.49 -1.18
C LEU A 167 2.46 -7.10 0.02
N ARG A 168 2.75 -8.35 0.42
CA ARG A 168 2.03 -9.06 1.48
C ARG A 168 0.54 -9.17 1.14
N HIS A 169 0.25 -9.64 -0.07
CA HIS A 169 -1.10 -9.97 -0.50
C HIS A 169 -1.48 -11.37 -0.05
N ARG A 170 -2.62 -11.51 0.63
CA ARG A 170 -3.16 -12.82 1.03
C ARG A 170 -3.57 -13.66 -0.18
N ASP A 171 -4.14 -13.00 -1.18
CA ASP A 171 -4.61 -13.63 -2.42
C ASP A 171 -3.77 -13.15 -3.60
N ILE A 172 -3.16 -14.10 -4.30
CA ILE A 172 -2.36 -13.86 -5.52
C ILE A 172 -3.19 -13.15 -6.60
N ARG A 173 -4.51 -13.37 -6.67
CA ARG A 173 -5.40 -12.68 -7.62
C ARG A 173 -5.34 -11.17 -7.49
N THR A 174 -5.09 -10.64 -6.28
CA THR A 174 -4.90 -9.20 -6.06
C THR A 174 -3.65 -8.68 -6.76
N THR A 175 -2.58 -9.48 -6.77
CA THR A 175 -1.33 -9.16 -7.46
C THR A 175 -1.44 -9.36 -8.97
N LEU A 176 -2.13 -10.42 -9.42
CA LEU A 176 -2.25 -10.73 -10.85
C LEU A 176 -2.86 -9.57 -11.65
N LYS A 177 -3.71 -8.74 -11.05
CA LYS A 177 -4.27 -7.53 -11.71
C LYS A 177 -3.21 -6.59 -12.29
N TYR A 178 -1.99 -6.57 -11.74
CA TYR A 178 -0.88 -5.76 -12.25
C TYR A 178 -0.13 -6.41 -13.41
N TYR A 179 -0.32 -7.72 -13.61
CA TYR A 179 0.29 -8.52 -14.67
C TYR A 179 -0.67 -8.79 -15.84
N VAL A 180 -1.97 -8.53 -15.68
CA VAL A 180 -2.98 -8.73 -16.75
C VAL A 180 -2.75 -7.80 -17.95
N LYS A 181 -2.00 -6.69 -17.77
CA LYS A 181 -1.33 -6.03 -18.89
C LYS A 181 -0.16 -6.91 -19.34
N VAL A 182 -0.45 -8.12 -19.80
CA VAL A 182 0.54 -8.90 -20.51
C VAL A 182 0.72 -8.18 -21.84
N ASP A 183 1.93 -7.69 -22.05
CA ASP A 183 2.34 -7.14 -23.32
C ASP A 183 2.20 -8.24 -24.38
N LEU A 184 1.17 -8.14 -25.22
CA LEU A 184 0.96 -9.06 -26.33
C LEU A 184 2.18 -9.09 -27.26
N GLN A 185 2.94 -8.00 -27.29
CA GLN A 185 4.22 -7.92 -27.99
C GLN A 185 5.26 -8.86 -27.36
N ALA A 186 5.45 -8.81 -26.04
CA ALA A 186 6.37 -9.68 -25.32
C ALA A 186 5.95 -11.16 -25.31
N ILE A 187 4.65 -11.45 -25.47
CA ILE A 187 4.17 -12.82 -25.77
C ILE A 187 4.54 -13.19 -27.20
N GLY A 188 4.29 -12.31 -28.18
CA GLY A 188 4.66 -12.51 -29.57
C GLY A 188 6.14 -12.83 -29.75
N ASP A 189 7.01 -12.07 -29.09
CA ASP A 189 8.47 -12.25 -29.13
C ASP A 189 8.95 -13.57 -28.50
N LYS A 190 8.11 -14.24 -27.70
CA LYS A 190 8.41 -15.57 -27.11
C LYS A 190 7.79 -16.72 -27.87
N LEU A 191 6.82 -16.43 -28.74
CA LEU A 191 6.13 -17.42 -29.58
C LEU A 191 6.72 -17.50 -30.99
N GLY A 192 7.46 -16.48 -31.43
CA GLY A 192 8.35 -16.51 -32.60
C GLY A 192 9.75 -16.97 -32.25
#